data_AF-A0A1H4JPX5-F1
#
_entry.id   AF-A0A1H4JPX5-F1
#
_cell.length_a   1.000
_cell.length_b   1.000
_cell.length_c   1.000
_cell.angle_alpha   90.00
_cell.angle_beta   90.00
_cell.angle_gamma   90.00
#
_symmetry.space_group_name_H-M   'P 1'
#
loop_
_entity.id
_entity.type
_entity.pdbx_description
1 polymer ?
#
loop_
_entity_poly.entity_id
_entity_poly.type
_entity_poly.pdbx_seq_one_letter_code
_entity_poly.pdbx_strand_id
1 'polypeptide(L)'
;MIEVLAQLEPQRLTDFAERDELDDAARMLIMQRAPRYLVVRILERWHPDLALVEAARAAQGAFVELVLYCEGQGWRDRAIDLASQLEASEVDYLTEQWARDHGAVPESLRIALVHAALADRAPRPNVTELSNWERQELLNQLAAEERRRARAAWRILEPAPELWEPLARNGDDAPQVRRILLDSAEQLKDAVLMACLPTVTGDNLRDGDDLMAGVRLTLAADLVRRWPRLRQIAREDLSRVVREAREDGWKPAGRFHTSWDEIAALAELSDDTNLLVDAAAAAAADKPGYSSRSGGTEPTWEDKRARAIGALAANPATPRSDLARLVPALEEQALLAMLPHSDGDLETAVRGRLDEIRRAVAASRPILIEVPSDDELARSANPEDELRRHLKHLKARAEQRDLTCDGLLGSRFTTADILRMLPAHRVLESENQASLVAGLIAEACGGDPNRWAALPGQLDPPPRKSVKFDTWLRQLAQDG
;
A
#
# COMPACT_ATOMS: atom_id res chain seq x y z
N MET A 1 41.28 28.67 -32.25
CA MET A 1 41.13 27.40 -33.01
C MET A 1 40.47 26.31 -32.17
N ILE A 2 40.99 25.97 -30.98
CA ILE A 2 40.39 24.97 -30.06
C ILE A 2 38.92 25.29 -29.75
N GLU A 3 38.58 26.54 -29.45
CA GLU A 3 37.18 26.95 -29.20
C GLU A 3 36.27 26.75 -30.41
N VAL A 4 36.77 27.03 -31.62
CA VAL A 4 36.02 26.86 -32.87
C VAL A 4 35.78 25.37 -33.16
N LEU A 5 36.79 24.52 -32.91
CA LEU A 5 36.65 23.07 -33.05
C LEU A 5 35.67 22.50 -32.02
N ALA A 6 35.76 22.94 -30.76
CA ALA A 6 34.85 22.50 -29.70
C ALA A 6 33.38 22.83 -29.99
N GLN A 7 33.10 23.92 -30.70
CA GLN A 7 31.74 24.33 -31.04
C GLN A 7 31.21 23.70 -32.35
N LEU A 8 32.05 23.61 -33.39
CA LEU A 8 31.59 23.25 -34.73
C LEU A 8 31.86 21.79 -35.08
N GLU A 9 32.98 21.21 -34.63
CA GLU A 9 33.41 19.86 -34.97
C GLU A 9 34.08 19.17 -33.77
N PRO A 10 33.34 18.89 -32.66
CA PRO A 10 33.94 18.49 -31.39
C PRO A 10 34.77 17.20 -31.50
N GLN A 11 34.40 16.29 -32.40
CA GLN A 11 35.14 15.04 -32.62
C GLN A 11 36.57 15.26 -33.10
N ARG A 12 36.84 16.36 -33.82
CA ARG A 12 38.19 16.70 -34.28
C ARG A 12 39.11 17.21 -33.19
N LEU A 13 38.59 17.48 -31.98
CA LEU A 13 39.44 17.72 -30.81
C LEU A 13 40.30 16.50 -30.49
N THR A 14 39.81 15.29 -30.76
CA THR A 14 40.58 14.05 -30.54
C THR A 14 41.76 13.95 -31.51
N ASP A 15 41.55 14.26 -32.79
CA ASP A 15 42.61 14.29 -33.81
C ASP A 15 43.60 15.43 -33.52
N PHE A 16 43.09 16.56 -33.02
CA PHE A 16 43.92 17.70 -32.64
C PHE A 16 44.80 17.38 -31.42
N ALA A 17 44.30 16.59 -30.47
CA ALA A 17 45.01 16.15 -29.28
C ALA A 17 46.20 15.20 -29.57
N GLU A 18 46.24 14.57 -30.75
CA GLU A 18 47.35 13.71 -31.19
C GLU A 18 48.55 14.48 -31.74
N ARG A 19 48.49 15.81 -31.82
CA ARG A 19 49.60 16.62 -32.32
C ARG A 19 50.69 16.76 -31.25
N ASP A 20 51.93 16.43 -31.62
CA ASP A 20 53.09 16.44 -30.72
C ASP A 20 53.44 17.82 -30.12
N GLU A 21 52.95 18.91 -30.71
CA GLU A 21 53.33 20.29 -30.35
C GLU A 21 52.41 20.97 -29.32
N LEU A 22 51.50 20.24 -28.67
CA LEU A 22 50.59 20.83 -27.69
C LEU A 22 51.29 21.12 -26.36
N ASP A 23 51.39 22.40 -26.01
CA ASP A 23 51.78 22.85 -24.68
C ASP A 23 50.68 22.58 -23.63
N ASP A 24 51.06 22.67 -22.35
CA ASP A 24 50.14 22.36 -21.23
C ASP A 24 48.91 23.29 -21.23
N ALA A 25 49.09 24.56 -21.63
CA ALA A 25 47.99 25.52 -21.73
C ALA A 25 46.95 25.10 -22.78
N ALA A 26 47.39 24.61 -23.94
CA ALA A 26 46.50 24.10 -24.97
C ALA A 26 45.79 22.82 -24.53
N ARG A 27 46.48 21.90 -23.84
CA ARG A 27 45.87 20.68 -23.29
C ARG A 27 44.80 20.99 -22.25
N MET A 28 45.07 21.92 -21.33
CA MET A 28 44.09 22.41 -20.35
C MET A 28 42.88 23.04 -21.02
N LEU A 29 43.09 23.87 -22.04
CA LEU A 29 42.00 24.50 -22.79
C LEU A 29 41.14 23.45 -23.53
N ILE A 30 41.74 22.40 -24.07
CA ILE A 30 41.00 21.28 -24.66
C ILE A 30 40.13 20.60 -23.59
N MET A 31 40.65 20.31 -22.40
CA MET A 31 39.86 19.71 -21.30
C MET A 31 38.70 20.58 -20.85
N GLN A 32 38.88 21.91 -20.83
CA GLN A 32 37.84 22.85 -20.46
C GLN A 32 36.72 22.97 -21.51
N ARG A 33 37.03 22.70 -22.79
CA ARG A 33 36.11 22.91 -23.91
C ARG A 33 35.56 21.63 -24.51
N ALA A 34 36.21 20.49 -24.28
CA ALA A 34 35.78 19.20 -24.81
C ALA A 34 34.42 18.82 -24.22
N PRO A 35 33.46 18.34 -25.04
CA PRO A 35 32.22 17.83 -24.51
C PRO A 35 32.48 16.57 -23.69
N ARG A 36 31.66 16.36 -22.65
CA ARG A 36 31.82 15.30 -21.65
C ARG A 36 32.13 13.91 -22.23
N TYR A 37 31.44 13.50 -23.31
CA TYR A 37 31.62 12.19 -23.97
C TYR A 37 32.97 12.00 -24.69
N LEU A 38 33.78 13.05 -24.85
CA LEU A 38 35.11 12.97 -25.47
C LEU A 38 36.26 13.09 -24.47
N VAL A 39 36.01 13.61 -23.27
CA VAL A 39 37.07 13.95 -22.30
C VAL A 39 37.99 12.75 -22.03
N VAL A 40 37.43 11.60 -21.65
CA VAL A 40 38.22 10.42 -21.30
C VAL A 40 38.98 9.86 -22.51
N ARG A 41 38.35 9.84 -23.70
CA ARG A 41 39.02 9.40 -24.94
C ARG A 41 40.23 10.26 -25.29
N ILE A 42 40.22 11.54 -24.92
CA ILE A 42 41.36 12.44 -25.10
C ILE A 42 42.40 12.20 -23.99
N LEU A 43 41.98 12.09 -22.73
CA LEU A 43 42.88 11.82 -21.60
C LEU A 43 43.67 10.50 -21.77
N GLU A 44 43.07 9.47 -22.34
CA GLU A 44 43.72 8.17 -22.63
C GLU A 44 44.83 8.25 -23.68
N ARG A 45 44.88 9.33 -24.48
CA ARG A 45 45.91 9.55 -25.51
C ARG A 45 47.13 10.29 -24.98
N TRP A 46 47.02 10.89 -23.79
CA TRP A 46 48.10 11.64 -23.16
C TRP A 46 48.71 10.84 -22.02
N HIS A 47 49.93 11.24 -21.62
CA HIS A 47 50.49 10.74 -20.38
C HIS A 47 49.54 11.10 -19.23
N PRO A 48 49.25 10.18 -18.29
CA PRO A 48 48.39 10.47 -17.15
C PRO A 48 48.86 11.73 -16.42
N ASP A 49 47.97 12.72 -16.32
CA ASP A 49 48.17 13.98 -15.62
C ASP A 49 46.91 14.38 -14.84
N LEU A 50 47.06 14.55 -13.52
CA LEU A 50 45.98 14.91 -12.62
C LEU A 50 45.47 16.34 -12.89
N ALA A 51 46.31 17.26 -13.35
CA ALA A 51 45.90 18.64 -13.64
C ALA A 51 44.85 18.69 -14.78
N LEU A 52 44.96 17.79 -15.75
CA LEU A 52 44.02 17.68 -16.86
C LEU A 52 42.67 17.10 -16.38
N VAL A 53 42.69 16.17 -15.42
CA VAL A 53 41.48 15.67 -14.74
C VAL A 53 40.80 16.78 -13.94
N GLU A 54 41.56 17.61 -13.22
CA GLU A 54 41.04 18.77 -12.49
C GLU A 54 40.39 19.78 -13.44
N ALA A 55 41.03 20.07 -14.58
CA ALA A 55 40.47 20.96 -15.60
C ALA A 55 39.15 20.42 -16.17
N ALA A 56 39.09 19.12 -16.46
CA ALA A 56 37.89 18.47 -16.93
C ALA A 56 36.77 18.54 -15.88
N ARG A 57 37.06 18.21 -14.62
CA ARG A 57 36.08 18.31 -13.52
C ARG A 57 35.57 19.73 -13.36
N ALA A 58 36.45 20.73 -13.37
CA ALA A 58 36.06 22.12 -13.18
C ALA A 58 35.13 22.63 -14.29
N ALA A 59 35.28 22.12 -15.52
CA ALA A 59 34.48 22.54 -16.66
C ALA A 59 33.18 21.75 -16.84
N GLN A 60 33.19 20.45 -16.55
CA GLN A 60 32.09 19.53 -16.88
C GLN A 60 31.40 18.91 -15.65
N GLY A 61 31.93 19.16 -14.45
CA GLY A 61 31.53 18.44 -13.24
C GLY A 61 32.17 17.05 -13.15
N ALA A 62 31.83 16.31 -12.09
CA ALA A 62 32.19 14.91 -11.95
C ALA A 62 31.28 14.03 -12.83
N PHE A 63 31.81 12.93 -13.35
CA PHE A 63 31.06 11.98 -14.15
C PHE A 63 31.66 10.59 -14.17
N VAL A 64 30.83 9.61 -14.52
CA VAL A 64 31.13 8.17 -14.46
C VAL A 64 32.43 7.79 -15.16
N GLU A 65 32.60 8.23 -16.41
CA GLU A 65 33.79 7.87 -17.19
C GLU A 65 35.07 8.46 -16.57
N LEU A 66 35.00 9.64 -15.94
CA LEU A 66 36.14 10.25 -15.27
C LEU A 66 36.52 9.49 -13.99
N VAL A 67 35.53 8.98 -13.25
CA VAL A 67 35.75 8.11 -12.08
C VAL A 67 36.47 6.83 -12.50
N LEU A 68 35.97 6.17 -13.55
CA LEU A 68 36.57 4.93 -14.08
C LEU A 68 38.00 5.16 -14.60
N TYR A 69 38.23 6.28 -15.29
CA TYR A 69 39.58 6.66 -15.73
C TYR A 69 40.54 6.82 -14.55
N CYS A 70 40.15 7.56 -13.50
CA CYS A 70 41.00 7.75 -12.32
C CYS A 70 41.33 6.44 -11.61
N GLU A 71 40.37 5.51 -11.48
CA GLU A 71 40.66 4.19 -10.90
C GLU A 71 41.61 3.39 -11.81
N GLY A 72 41.40 3.42 -13.13
CA GLY A 72 42.27 2.75 -14.11
C GLY A 72 43.72 3.22 -14.05
N GLN A 73 43.96 4.48 -13.67
CA GLN A 73 45.29 5.05 -13.44
C GLN A 73 45.84 4.81 -12.02
N GLY A 74 45.07 4.17 -11.13
CA GLY A 74 45.43 3.93 -9.74
C GLY A 74 45.27 5.14 -8.82
N TRP A 75 44.60 6.21 -9.27
CA TRP A 75 44.33 7.42 -8.48
C TRP A 75 43.06 7.28 -7.65
N ARG A 76 43.07 6.31 -6.73
CA ARG A 76 41.88 5.90 -5.96
C ARG A 76 41.24 7.04 -5.17
N ASP A 77 42.03 7.84 -4.46
CA ASP A 77 41.51 8.98 -3.68
C ASP A 77 40.75 9.97 -4.56
N ARG A 78 41.22 10.14 -5.80
CA ARG A 78 40.57 11.01 -6.76
C ARG A 78 39.29 10.41 -7.33
N ALA A 79 39.29 9.11 -7.61
CA ALA A 79 38.08 8.40 -8.04
C ALA A 79 36.98 8.50 -6.96
N ILE A 80 37.34 8.37 -5.68
CA ILE A 80 36.43 8.53 -4.53
C ILE A 80 35.87 9.95 -4.45
N ASP A 81 36.72 10.97 -4.54
CA ASP A 81 36.29 12.38 -4.53
C ASP A 81 35.30 12.68 -5.67
N LEU A 82 35.61 12.24 -6.89
CA LEU A 82 34.71 12.37 -8.04
C LEU A 82 33.40 11.60 -7.85
N ALA A 83 33.46 10.37 -7.33
CA ALA A 83 32.28 9.53 -7.10
C ALA A 83 31.29 10.17 -6.12
N SER A 84 31.79 10.85 -5.08
CA SER A 84 30.96 11.57 -4.10
C SER A 84 30.13 12.71 -4.71
N GLN A 85 30.50 13.16 -5.90
CA GLN A 85 29.88 14.27 -6.64
C GLN A 85 28.97 13.81 -7.78
N LEU A 86 28.78 12.50 -7.97
CA LEU A 86 27.86 11.99 -8.98
C LEU A 86 26.40 12.20 -8.60
N GLU A 87 25.53 12.38 -9.59
CA GLU A 87 24.08 12.36 -9.38
C GLU A 87 23.56 10.93 -9.17
N ALA A 88 22.41 10.77 -8.50
CA ALA A 88 21.86 9.44 -8.21
C ALA A 88 21.65 8.57 -9.48
N SER A 89 21.27 9.16 -10.62
CA SER A 89 21.16 8.44 -11.90
C SER A 89 22.49 7.96 -12.47
N GLU A 90 23.57 8.70 -12.19
CA GLU A 90 24.93 8.36 -12.62
C GLU A 90 25.54 7.29 -11.71
N VAL A 91 25.21 7.33 -10.42
CA VAL A 91 25.59 6.31 -9.45
C VAL A 91 25.07 4.93 -9.85
N ASP A 92 23.80 4.84 -10.25
CA ASP A 92 23.21 3.60 -10.78
C ASP A 92 24.01 3.07 -11.97
N TYR A 93 24.26 3.92 -12.97
CA TYR A 93 24.98 3.55 -14.19
C TYR A 93 26.42 3.09 -13.88
N LEU A 94 27.15 3.82 -13.03
CA LEU A 94 28.50 3.46 -12.63
C LEU A 94 28.54 2.12 -11.89
N THR A 95 27.60 1.87 -10.98
CA THR A 95 27.56 0.61 -10.20
C THR A 95 27.34 -0.58 -11.12
N GLU A 96 26.42 -0.47 -12.08
CA GLU A 96 26.15 -1.53 -13.07
C GLU A 96 27.34 -1.74 -14.01
N GLN A 97 27.97 -0.66 -14.48
CA GLN A 97 29.14 -0.74 -15.34
C GLN A 97 30.34 -1.35 -14.61
N TRP A 98 30.59 -0.94 -13.37
CA TRP A 98 31.68 -1.48 -12.55
C TRP A 98 31.51 -2.97 -12.28
N ALA A 99 30.29 -3.38 -11.93
CA ALA A 99 29.94 -4.79 -11.71
C ALA A 99 30.24 -5.65 -12.95
N ARG A 100 29.99 -5.11 -14.15
CA ARG A 100 30.23 -5.77 -15.43
C ARG A 100 31.72 -5.87 -15.77
N ASP A 101 32.46 -4.77 -15.59
CA ASP A 101 33.82 -4.63 -16.13
C ASP A 101 34.91 -5.03 -15.13
N HIS A 102 34.65 -4.88 -13.83
CA HIS A 102 35.64 -5.04 -12.76
C HIS A 102 35.18 -5.95 -11.61
N GLY A 103 33.91 -6.36 -11.59
CA GLY A 103 33.33 -7.16 -10.51
C GLY A 103 32.95 -6.31 -9.29
N ALA A 104 33.36 -6.71 -8.08
CA ALA A 104 32.93 -6.03 -6.87
C ALA A 104 33.53 -4.61 -6.75
N VAL A 105 32.67 -3.60 -6.58
CA VAL A 105 33.08 -2.22 -6.28
C VAL A 105 33.88 -2.19 -4.96
N PRO A 106 35.07 -1.56 -4.91
CA PRO A 106 35.83 -1.40 -3.67
C PRO A 106 35.04 -0.69 -2.57
N GLU A 107 35.24 -1.09 -1.32
CA GLU A 107 34.50 -0.58 -0.14
C GLU A 107 34.49 0.96 -0.05
N SER A 108 35.66 1.59 -0.16
CA SER A 108 35.78 3.05 -0.06
C SER A 108 35.00 3.78 -1.16
N LEU A 109 34.92 3.19 -2.35
CA LEU A 109 34.15 3.74 -3.45
C LEU A 109 32.64 3.51 -3.24
N ARG A 110 32.24 2.34 -2.71
CA ARG A 110 30.83 2.09 -2.33
C ARG A 110 30.33 3.13 -1.35
N ILE A 111 31.11 3.44 -0.32
CA ILE A 111 30.76 4.46 0.69
C ILE A 111 30.53 5.81 0.01
N ALA A 112 31.45 6.26 -0.86
CA ALA A 112 31.29 7.52 -1.60
C ALA A 112 30.06 7.53 -2.51
N LEU A 113 29.75 6.40 -3.16
CA LEU A 113 28.56 6.27 -4.01
C LEU A 113 27.26 6.28 -3.22
N VAL A 114 27.23 5.69 -2.01
CA VAL A 114 26.08 5.78 -1.11
C VAL A 114 25.84 7.24 -0.70
N HIS A 115 26.89 7.95 -0.29
CA HIS A 115 26.79 9.39 0.02
C HIS A 115 26.29 10.20 -1.19
N ALA A 116 26.82 9.94 -2.38
CA ALA A 116 26.40 10.61 -3.61
C ALA A 116 24.92 10.33 -3.96
N ALA A 117 24.47 9.09 -3.79
CA ALA A 117 23.08 8.70 -4.03
C ALA A 117 22.10 9.36 -3.06
N LEU A 118 22.50 9.59 -1.81
CA LEU A 118 21.64 10.14 -0.75
C LEU A 118 21.69 11.67 -0.64
N ALA A 119 22.71 12.32 -1.18
CA ALA A 119 22.89 13.76 -1.13
C ALA A 119 21.64 14.53 -1.63
N ASP A 120 21.21 15.52 -0.85
CA ASP A 120 20.12 16.43 -1.21
C ASP A 120 20.68 17.65 -1.94
N ARG A 121 20.56 17.66 -3.27
CA ARG A 121 21.16 18.69 -4.13
C ARG A 121 20.18 19.74 -4.65
N ALA A 122 18.89 19.50 -4.52
CA ALA A 122 17.87 20.46 -4.90
C ALA A 122 17.58 21.41 -3.73
N PRO A 123 17.55 22.75 -3.96
CA PRO A 123 17.08 23.67 -2.94
C PRO A 123 15.61 23.37 -2.62
N ARG A 124 15.29 23.27 -1.32
CA ARG A 124 13.91 22.98 -0.89
C ARG A 124 12.95 24.06 -1.39
N PRO A 125 11.95 23.71 -2.20
CA PRO A 125 11.00 24.68 -2.73
C PRO A 125 10.16 25.32 -1.63
N ASN A 126 9.86 26.61 -1.77
CA ASN A 126 9.00 27.32 -0.83
C ASN A 126 7.54 26.88 -0.99
N VAL A 127 7.02 26.15 0.00
CA VAL A 127 5.70 25.50 -0.04
C VAL A 127 4.55 26.42 0.38
N THR A 128 4.87 27.63 0.87
CA THR A 128 3.89 28.53 1.50
C THR A 128 2.98 29.27 0.51
N GLU A 129 3.41 29.41 -0.75
CA GLU A 129 2.68 30.14 -1.80
C GLU A 129 1.94 29.23 -2.78
N LEU A 130 2.07 27.91 -2.63
CA LEU A 130 1.49 26.93 -3.55
C LEU A 130 0.02 26.64 -3.21
N SER A 131 -0.81 26.45 -4.24
CA SER A 131 -2.15 25.89 -4.08
C SER A 131 -2.11 24.46 -3.54
N ASN A 132 -3.23 23.95 -3.01
CA ASN A 132 -3.30 22.57 -2.48
C ASN A 132 -2.91 21.51 -3.52
N TRP A 133 -3.27 21.71 -4.79
CA TRP A 133 -2.92 20.79 -5.87
C TRP A 133 -1.42 20.87 -6.21
N GLU A 134 -0.85 22.07 -6.36
CA GLU A 134 0.58 22.25 -6.62
C GLU A 134 1.44 21.73 -5.47
N ARG A 135 0.98 21.93 -4.22
CA ARG A 135 1.60 21.36 -3.03
C ARG A 135 1.59 19.84 -3.08
N GLN A 136 0.46 19.22 -3.41
CA GLN A 136 0.36 17.76 -3.50
C GLN A 136 1.26 17.20 -4.61
N GLU A 137 1.27 17.85 -5.77
CA GLU A 137 2.10 17.45 -6.90
C GLU A 137 3.59 17.56 -6.56
N LEU A 138 4.01 18.66 -5.92
CA LEU A 138 5.37 18.83 -5.45
C LEU A 138 5.76 17.78 -4.39
N LEU A 139 4.88 17.49 -3.42
CA LEU A 139 5.13 16.44 -2.42
C LEU A 139 5.26 15.07 -3.08
N ASN A 140 4.45 14.78 -4.09
CA ASN A 140 4.54 13.53 -4.86
C ASN A 140 5.88 13.43 -5.62
N GLN A 141 6.35 14.53 -6.21
CA GLN A 141 7.63 14.61 -6.91
C GLN A 141 8.81 14.42 -5.96
N LEU A 142 8.83 15.12 -4.83
CA LEU A 142 9.85 14.95 -3.79
C LEU A 142 9.87 13.51 -3.25
N ALA A 143 8.71 12.93 -2.97
CA ALA A 143 8.60 11.54 -2.54
C ALA A 143 9.04 10.54 -3.63
N ALA A 144 8.86 10.85 -4.91
CA ALA A 144 9.34 10.02 -6.02
C ALA A 144 10.87 10.10 -6.17
N GLU A 145 11.44 11.28 -5.96
CA GLU A 145 12.88 11.51 -5.98
C GLU A 145 13.59 10.85 -4.79
N GLU A 146 13.06 11.00 -3.57
CA GLU A 146 13.53 10.28 -2.39
C GLU A 146 13.51 8.76 -2.60
N ARG A 147 12.43 8.20 -3.17
CA ARG A 147 12.35 6.78 -3.52
C ARG A 147 13.36 6.38 -4.60
N ARG A 148 13.68 7.26 -5.55
CA ARG A 148 14.72 7.00 -6.55
C ARG A 148 16.11 6.93 -5.89
N ARG A 149 16.44 7.92 -5.06
CA ARG A 149 17.70 7.97 -4.29
C ARG A 149 17.87 6.77 -3.37
N ALA A 150 16.83 6.42 -2.63
CA ALA A 150 16.81 5.24 -1.76
C ALA A 150 17.08 3.94 -2.52
N ARG A 151 16.52 3.78 -3.74
CA ARG A 151 16.78 2.61 -4.59
C ARG A 151 18.21 2.55 -5.11
N ALA A 152 18.76 3.67 -5.55
CA ALA A 152 20.15 3.73 -6.01
C ALA A 152 21.11 3.36 -4.86
N ALA A 153 20.91 3.92 -3.66
CA ALA A 153 21.68 3.56 -2.48
C ALA A 153 21.50 2.09 -2.08
N TRP A 154 20.26 1.55 -2.13
CA TRP A 154 20.01 0.14 -1.82
C TRP A 154 20.78 -0.80 -2.75
N ARG A 155 20.85 -0.53 -4.06
CA ARG A 155 21.61 -1.35 -5.01
C ARG A 155 23.10 -1.46 -4.68
N ILE A 156 23.66 -0.45 -4.03
CA ILE A 156 25.05 -0.45 -3.57
C ILE A 156 25.19 -1.20 -2.24
N LEU A 157 24.22 -1.00 -1.33
CA LEU A 157 24.23 -1.58 0.02
C LEU A 157 23.89 -3.08 0.02
N GLU A 158 22.93 -3.51 -0.80
CA GLU A 158 22.42 -4.89 -0.86
C GLU A 158 23.53 -5.93 -1.03
N PRO A 159 24.48 -5.80 -1.99
CA PRO A 159 25.58 -6.74 -2.14
C PRO A 159 26.70 -6.58 -1.10
N ALA A 160 26.57 -5.64 -0.15
CA ALA A 160 27.62 -5.25 0.80
C ALA A 160 27.14 -5.22 2.29
N PRO A 161 26.65 -6.34 2.87
CA PRO A 161 26.11 -6.35 4.24
C PRO A 161 27.08 -5.92 5.33
N GLU A 162 28.39 -6.03 5.08
CA GLU A 162 29.46 -5.55 5.96
C GLU A 162 29.42 -4.04 6.21
N LEU A 163 28.84 -3.26 5.30
CA LEU A 163 28.77 -1.79 5.39
C LEU A 163 27.53 -1.28 6.14
N TRP A 164 26.54 -2.14 6.39
CA TRP A 164 25.25 -1.71 6.94
C TRP A 164 25.39 -1.13 8.35
N GLU A 165 26.11 -1.80 9.25
CA GLU A 165 26.28 -1.33 10.62
C GLU A 165 27.10 -0.03 10.71
N PRO A 166 28.29 0.09 10.09
CA PRO A 166 29.07 1.33 10.13
C PRO A 166 28.31 2.54 9.58
N LEU A 167 27.63 2.39 8.44
CA LEU A 167 26.87 3.48 7.81
C LEU A 167 25.58 3.82 8.54
N ALA A 168 24.94 2.84 9.18
CA ALA A 168 23.78 3.11 10.03
C ALA A 168 24.16 3.80 11.33
N ARG A 169 25.39 3.63 11.86
CA ARG A 169 25.79 4.26 13.13
C ARG A 169 26.26 5.70 12.96
N ASN A 170 27.05 5.97 11.93
CA ASN A 170 27.84 7.19 11.82
C ASN A 170 27.56 7.93 10.50
N GLY A 171 27.79 9.25 10.53
CA GLY A 171 27.72 10.11 9.36
C GLY A 171 26.36 10.81 9.17
N ASP A 172 26.36 11.81 8.29
CA ASP A 172 25.20 12.68 8.05
C ASP A 172 24.04 11.93 7.37
N ASP A 173 24.35 10.89 6.59
CA ASP A 173 23.36 10.07 5.88
C ASP A 173 22.81 8.90 6.69
N ALA A 174 23.29 8.71 7.94
CA ALA A 174 22.85 7.61 8.79
C ALA A 174 21.31 7.52 8.93
N PRO A 175 20.53 8.60 9.09
CA PRO A 175 19.07 8.52 9.16
C PRO A 175 18.44 7.89 7.91
N GLN A 176 18.93 8.25 6.72
CA GLN A 176 18.43 7.74 5.44
C GLN A 176 18.86 6.28 5.26
N VAL A 177 20.11 5.94 5.58
CA VAL A 177 20.60 4.56 5.55
C VAL A 177 19.76 3.66 6.46
N ARG A 178 19.49 4.08 7.70
CA ARG A 178 18.64 3.32 8.63
C ARG A 178 17.25 3.06 8.06
N ARG A 179 16.61 4.08 7.48
CA ARG A 179 15.30 3.94 6.81
C ARG A 179 15.37 2.93 5.67
N ILE A 180 16.35 3.05 4.77
CA ILE A 180 16.53 2.12 3.65
C ILE A 180 16.71 0.68 4.14
N LEU A 181 17.55 0.46 5.16
CA LEU A 181 17.76 -0.86 5.74
C LEU A 181 16.48 -1.44 6.35
N LEU A 182 15.77 -0.65 7.14
CA LEU A 182 14.50 -1.04 7.74
C LEU A 182 13.40 -1.31 6.69
N ASP A 183 13.44 -0.62 5.55
CA ASP A 183 12.41 -0.66 4.51
C ASP A 183 12.68 -1.68 3.39
N SER A 184 13.94 -1.97 3.09
CA SER A 184 14.32 -2.76 1.90
C SER A 184 14.92 -4.12 2.24
N ALA A 185 15.61 -4.24 3.38
CA ALA A 185 16.22 -5.51 3.75
C ALA A 185 15.14 -6.56 4.07
N GLU A 186 15.41 -7.80 3.68
CA GLU A 186 14.61 -8.97 4.08
C GLU A 186 15.01 -9.46 5.48
N GLN A 187 16.29 -9.34 5.82
CA GLN A 187 16.85 -9.79 7.09
C GLN A 187 17.90 -8.81 7.59
N LEU A 188 17.88 -8.51 8.90
CA LEU A 188 18.86 -7.65 9.56
C LEU A 188 19.40 -8.36 10.80
N LYS A 189 20.73 -8.31 10.99
CA LYS A 189 21.40 -8.80 12.19
C LYS A 189 21.13 -7.88 13.38
N ASP A 190 21.19 -8.43 14.60
CA ASP A 190 20.95 -7.67 15.84
C ASP A 190 21.79 -6.38 15.93
N ALA A 191 23.07 -6.41 15.55
CA ALA A 191 23.94 -5.23 15.58
C ALA A 191 23.49 -4.10 14.63
N VAL A 192 22.93 -4.45 13.47
CA VAL A 192 22.39 -3.51 12.48
C VAL A 192 21.02 -2.98 12.95
N LEU A 193 20.16 -3.86 13.49
CA LEU A 193 18.88 -3.45 14.09
C LEU A 193 19.10 -2.45 15.23
N MET A 194 20.08 -2.69 16.11
CA MET A 194 20.45 -1.74 17.16
C MET A 194 20.99 -0.42 16.59
N ALA A 195 21.74 -0.45 15.49
CA ALA A 195 22.17 0.77 14.81
C ALA A 195 21.00 1.56 14.20
N CYS A 196 19.90 0.89 13.85
CA CYS A 196 18.68 1.49 13.30
C CYS A 196 17.71 1.99 14.38
N LEU A 197 17.98 1.70 15.66
CA LEU A 197 17.07 2.00 16.77
C LEU A 197 16.64 3.48 16.85
N PRO A 198 17.48 4.50 16.61
CA PRO A 198 17.03 5.89 16.67
C PRO A 198 15.95 6.24 15.63
N THR A 199 15.89 5.51 14.51
CA THR A 199 14.80 5.65 13.52
C THR A 199 13.54 4.94 14.00
N VAL A 200 13.67 3.79 14.65
CA VAL A 200 12.56 3.04 15.26
C VAL A 200 11.92 3.84 16.39
N THR A 201 12.73 4.43 17.28
CA THR A 201 12.25 5.20 18.42
C THR A 201 11.78 6.61 18.05
N GLY A 202 12.03 7.04 16.81
CA GLY A 202 11.62 8.36 16.34
C GLY A 202 12.29 9.50 17.11
N ASP A 203 13.56 9.35 17.49
CA ASP A 203 14.30 10.36 18.28
C ASP A 203 14.31 11.75 17.59
N ASN A 204 14.15 11.77 16.27
CA ASN A 204 14.09 12.99 15.45
C ASN A 204 12.71 13.67 15.44
N LEU A 205 11.67 13.04 16.01
CA LEU A 205 10.29 13.54 16.05
C LEU A 205 9.93 14.15 17.42
N ARG A 206 10.93 14.49 18.23
CA ARG A 206 10.78 14.92 19.63
C ARG A 206 10.18 16.31 19.85
N ASP A 207 10.04 17.13 18.81
CA ASP A 207 9.51 18.49 18.93
C ASP A 207 7.97 18.50 19.02
N GLY A 208 7.46 18.22 20.24
CA GLY A 208 6.30 18.83 20.90
C GLY A 208 4.93 18.87 20.21
N ASP A 209 4.14 17.80 20.33
CA ASP A 209 2.65 17.80 20.41
C ASP A 209 2.14 16.39 20.82
N ASP A 210 0.99 16.29 21.51
CA ASP A 210 0.32 15.00 21.84
C ASP A 210 0.09 14.15 20.57
N LEU A 211 -0.20 14.83 19.45
CA LEU A 211 -0.38 14.22 18.12
C LEU A 211 0.88 13.52 17.62
N MET A 212 2.06 14.10 17.89
CA MET A 212 3.34 13.52 17.46
C MET A 212 3.71 12.31 18.30
N ALA A 213 3.30 12.28 19.58
CA ALA A 213 3.52 11.13 20.46
C ALA A 213 2.77 9.88 19.96
N GLY A 214 1.50 10.01 19.55
CA GLY A 214 0.72 8.92 18.96
C GLY A 214 1.34 8.38 17.67
N VAL A 215 1.74 9.28 16.76
CA VAL A 215 2.41 8.91 15.50
C VAL A 215 3.72 8.15 15.75
N ARG A 216 4.52 8.60 16.72
CA ARG A 216 5.77 7.93 17.11
C ARG A 216 5.51 6.50 17.62
N LEU A 217 4.46 6.29 18.42
CA LEU A 217 4.07 4.95 18.87
C LEU A 217 3.71 4.05 17.69
N THR A 218 2.84 4.50 16.79
CA THR A 218 2.42 3.70 15.63
C THR A 218 3.60 3.37 14.72
N LEU A 219 4.50 4.33 14.45
CA LEU A 219 5.71 4.10 13.65
C LEU A 219 6.62 3.04 14.28
N ALA A 220 6.87 3.15 15.59
CA ALA A 220 7.70 2.18 16.31
C ALA A 220 7.07 0.78 16.28
N ALA A 221 5.76 0.68 16.48
CA ALA A 221 5.03 -0.58 16.45
C ALA A 221 5.06 -1.22 15.06
N ASP A 222 4.86 -0.44 14.00
CA ASP A 222 4.95 -0.91 12.61
C ASP A 222 6.33 -1.51 12.29
N LEU A 223 7.39 -0.84 12.74
CA LEU A 223 8.76 -1.33 12.58
C LEU A 223 9.03 -2.57 13.43
N VAL A 224 8.46 -2.66 14.64
CA VAL A 224 8.55 -3.87 15.48
C VAL A 224 7.80 -5.04 14.87
N ARG A 225 6.64 -4.83 14.23
CA ARG A 225 5.92 -5.90 13.52
C ARG A 225 6.72 -6.43 12.35
N ARG A 226 7.38 -5.54 11.61
CA ARG A 226 8.29 -5.93 10.53
C ARG A 226 9.54 -6.63 11.06
N TRP A 227 10.06 -6.15 12.19
CA TRP A 227 11.29 -6.65 12.81
C TRP A 227 11.05 -7.13 14.25
N PRO A 228 10.35 -8.28 14.46
CA PRO A 228 9.96 -8.73 15.81
C PRO A 228 11.12 -8.92 16.78
N ARG A 229 12.32 -9.17 16.24
CA ARG A 229 13.57 -9.29 17.00
C ARG A 229 13.87 -8.04 17.83
N LEU A 230 13.43 -6.85 17.41
CA LEU A 230 13.58 -5.59 18.16
C LEU A 230 12.99 -5.67 19.57
N ARG A 231 11.88 -6.39 19.78
CA ARG A 231 11.29 -6.59 21.11
C ARG A 231 12.20 -7.32 22.09
N GLN A 232 13.10 -8.15 21.57
CA GLN A 232 14.02 -8.94 22.40
C GLN A 232 15.29 -8.17 22.70
N ILE A 233 15.82 -7.41 21.73
CA ILE A 233 17.13 -6.76 21.84
C ILE A 233 17.07 -5.29 22.30
N ALA A 234 15.93 -4.61 22.10
CA ALA A 234 15.75 -3.18 22.40
C ALA A 234 14.56 -2.91 23.32
N ARG A 235 14.23 -3.88 24.20
CA ARG A 235 13.04 -3.82 25.09
C ARG A 235 12.96 -2.53 25.92
N GLU A 236 14.10 -2.11 26.49
CA GLU A 236 14.17 -0.92 27.35
C GLU A 236 13.94 0.37 26.55
N ASP A 237 14.52 0.49 25.35
CA ASP A 237 14.32 1.64 24.47
C ASP A 237 12.88 1.73 23.96
N LEU A 238 12.25 0.61 23.59
CA LEU A 238 10.84 0.59 23.18
C LEU A 238 9.90 0.95 24.34
N SER A 239 10.21 0.46 25.55
CA SER A 239 9.48 0.83 26.77
C SER A 239 9.66 2.32 27.09
N ARG A 240 10.84 2.89 26.82
CA ARG A 240 11.10 4.33 26.95
C ARG A 240 10.22 5.13 26.01
N VAL A 241 10.05 4.74 24.73
CA VAL A 241 9.16 5.44 23.78
C VAL A 241 7.73 5.52 24.32
N VAL A 242 7.22 4.43 24.90
CA VAL A 242 5.88 4.38 25.50
C VAL A 242 5.77 5.30 26.70
N ARG A 243 6.77 5.29 27.59
CA ARG A 243 6.79 6.19 28.75
C ARG A 243 6.85 7.65 28.33
N GLU A 244 7.75 7.99 27.40
CA GLU A 244 7.88 9.35 26.86
C GLU A 244 6.56 9.79 26.23
N ALA A 245 5.90 8.96 25.41
CA ALA A 245 4.60 9.30 24.84
C ALA A 245 3.55 9.64 25.92
N ARG A 246 3.53 8.89 27.04
CA ARG A 246 2.65 9.17 28.18
C ARG A 246 3.00 10.50 28.88
N GLU A 247 4.29 10.78 29.05
CA GLU A 247 4.78 12.05 29.62
C GLU A 247 4.41 13.23 28.71
N ASP A 248 4.46 13.02 27.41
CA ASP A 248 4.03 13.93 26.34
C ASP A 248 2.50 14.02 26.19
N GLY A 249 1.72 13.59 27.20
CA GLY A 249 0.26 13.81 27.26
C GLY A 249 -0.61 12.71 26.64
N TRP A 250 -0.02 11.72 25.97
CA TRP A 250 -0.77 10.62 25.33
C TRP A 250 -1.60 9.82 26.33
N LYS A 251 -2.83 9.46 25.93
CA LYS A 251 -3.76 8.62 26.72
C LYS A 251 -4.50 7.63 25.81
N PRO A 252 -4.75 6.39 26.26
CA PRO A 252 -5.50 5.39 25.50
C PRO A 252 -6.92 5.84 25.12
N ALA A 253 -7.56 6.63 26.00
CA ALA A 253 -8.81 7.32 25.74
C ALA A 253 -8.53 8.79 25.38
N GLY A 254 -8.67 9.15 24.11
CA GLY A 254 -8.57 10.53 23.65
C GLY A 254 -9.77 11.38 24.10
N ARG A 255 -9.66 12.71 23.94
CA ARG A 255 -10.76 13.64 24.27
C ARG A 255 -12.06 13.40 23.49
N PHE A 256 -11.97 12.81 22.29
CA PHE A 256 -13.10 12.67 21.37
C PHE A 256 -13.39 11.22 20.94
N HIS A 257 -12.37 10.36 20.91
CA HIS A 257 -12.51 8.93 20.62
C HIS A 257 -11.30 8.14 21.13
N THR A 258 -11.47 6.83 21.24
CA THR A 258 -10.39 5.88 21.48
C THR A 258 -9.54 5.72 20.21
N SER A 259 -8.20 5.76 20.35
CA SER A 259 -7.30 5.56 19.20
C SER A 259 -6.84 4.11 19.16
N TRP A 260 -7.58 3.29 18.42
CA TRP A 260 -7.36 1.84 18.34
C TRP A 260 -5.97 1.48 17.79
N ASP A 261 -5.45 2.24 16.82
CA ASP A 261 -4.11 2.03 16.27
C ASP A 261 -3.02 2.28 17.33
N GLU A 262 -3.21 3.27 18.20
CA GLU A 262 -2.29 3.58 19.30
C GLU A 262 -2.38 2.58 20.45
N ILE A 263 -3.57 2.03 20.74
CA ILE A 263 -3.72 0.91 21.71
C ILE A 263 -3.02 -0.35 21.19
N ALA A 264 -3.20 -0.67 19.90
CA ALA A 264 -2.47 -1.77 19.28
C ALA A 264 -0.96 -1.54 19.41
N ALA A 265 -0.49 -0.33 19.06
CA ALA A 265 0.92 0.04 19.19
C ALA A 265 1.44 -0.06 20.63
N LEU A 266 0.68 0.42 21.63
CA LEU A 266 1.04 0.28 23.04
C LEU A 266 1.21 -1.19 23.43
N ALA A 267 0.24 -2.04 23.08
CA ALA A 267 0.30 -3.48 23.36
C ALA A 267 1.47 -4.15 22.61
N GLU A 268 1.79 -3.66 21.41
CA GLU A 268 2.90 -4.11 20.59
C GLU A 268 4.26 -3.55 21.01
N LEU A 269 4.36 -2.58 21.91
CA LEU A 269 5.64 -1.99 22.36
C LEU A 269 5.96 -2.15 23.85
N SER A 270 4.94 -2.22 24.72
CA SER A 270 5.09 -2.18 26.17
C SER A 270 4.83 -3.53 26.84
N ASP A 271 5.43 -3.72 28.01
CA ASP A 271 5.06 -4.78 28.97
C ASP A 271 4.62 -4.18 30.32
N ASP A 272 4.35 -2.87 30.37
CA ASP A 272 3.81 -2.21 31.57
C ASP A 272 2.36 -2.63 31.77
N THR A 273 2.14 -3.53 32.73
CA THR A 273 0.82 -4.04 33.08
C THR A 273 -0.18 -2.94 33.41
N ASN A 274 0.23 -1.85 34.05
CA ASN A 274 -0.70 -0.77 34.40
C ASN A 274 -1.22 -0.06 33.14
N LEU A 275 -0.33 0.21 32.18
CA LEU A 275 -0.71 0.80 30.91
C LEU A 275 -1.61 -0.11 30.07
N LEU A 276 -1.35 -1.42 30.09
CA LEU A 276 -2.17 -2.40 29.38
C LEU A 276 -3.57 -2.53 30.02
N VAL A 277 -3.66 -2.43 31.34
CA VAL A 277 -4.94 -2.36 32.07
C VAL A 277 -5.70 -1.08 31.73
N ASP A 278 -5.03 0.08 31.72
CA ASP A 278 -5.64 1.36 31.32
C ASP A 278 -6.17 1.30 29.88
N ALA A 279 -5.43 0.68 28.97
CA ALA A 279 -5.84 0.50 27.58
C ALA A 279 -7.02 -0.47 27.41
N ALA A 280 -7.02 -1.59 28.15
CA ALA A 280 -8.17 -2.48 28.21
C ALA A 280 -9.40 -1.75 28.78
N ALA A 281 -9.25 -0.98 29.85
CA ALA A 281 -10.35 -0.20 30.42
C ALA A 281 -10.91 0.84 29.43
N ALA A 282 -10.04 1.53 28.68
CA ALA A 282 -10.44 2.45 27.62
C ALA A 282 -11.21 1.72 26.51
N ALA A 283 -10.71 0.57 26.06
CA ALA A 283 -11.37 -0.28 25.07
C ALA A 283 -12.76 -0.79 25.53
N ALA A 284 -12.95 -1.00 26.84
CA ALA A 284 -14.23 -1.40 27.42
C ALA A 284 -15.25 -0.25 27.45
N ALA A 285 -14.77 0.98 27.68
CA ALA A 285 -15.59 2.17 27.85
C ALA A 285 -16.01 2.79 26.50
N ASP A 286 -15.27 2.52 25.42
CA ASP A 286 -15.56 3.02 24.09
C ASP A 286 -16.91 2.48 23.59
N LYS A 287 -17.85 3.38 23.30
CA LYS A 287 -19.12 3.02 22.67
C LYS A 287 -18.96 3.15 21.17
N PRO A 288 -19.49 2.22 20.36
CA PRO A 288 -19.42 2.33 18.90
C PRO A 288 -19.98 3.68 18.46
N GLY A 289 -19.08 4.57 18.02
CA GLY A 289 -19.43 5.83 17.40
C GLY A 289 -20.02 5.56 16.02
N TYR A 290 -20.91 6.44 15.56
CA TYR A 290 -21.51 6.35 14.23
C TYR A 290 -20.42 6.10 13.17
N SER A 291 -20.45 4.93 12.53
CA SER A 291 -19.53 4.60 11.46
C SER A 291 -19.77 5.56 10.29
N SER A 292 -18.81 6.47 10.05
CA SER A 292 -18.72 7.11 8.76
C SER A 292 -18.34 6.03 7.77
N ARG A 293 -19.24 5.69 6.83
CA ARG A 293 -18.92 4.86 5.66
C ARG A 293 -17.80 5.55 4.88
N SER A 294 -16.54 5.27 5.22
CA SER A 294 -15.41 5.66 4.40
C SER A 294 -15.39 4.71 3.20
N GLY A 295 -15.71 5.25 2.01
CA GLY A 295 -15.65 4.50 0.75
C GLY A 295 -14.21 4.34 0.23
N GLY A 296 -13.24 4.14 1.12
CA GLY A 296 -11.81 4.06 0.80
C GLY A 296 -11.21 2.69 1.11
N THR A 297 -9.95 2.49 0.69
CA THR A 297 -9.10 1.32 1.00
C THR A 297 -8.57 1.31 2.45
N GLU A 298 -9.00 2.24 3.30
CA GLU A 298 -8.57 2.30 4.69
C GLU A 298 -9.29 1.23 5.54
N PRO A 299 -8.60 0.64 6.53
CA PRO A 299 -9.22 -0.29 7.47
C PRO A 299 -10.44 0.35 8.14
N THR A 300 -11.52 -0.42 8.25
CA THR A 300 -12.73 0.05 8.94
C THR A 300 -12.44 0.25 10.44
N TRP A 301 -13.29 1.00 11.12
CA TRP A 301 -13.20 1.15 12.57
C TRP A 301 -13.24 -0.22 13.29
N GLU A 302 -14.06 -1.15 12.79
CA GLU A 302 -14.18 -2.52 13.30
C GLU A 302 -12.85 -3.30 13.14
N ASP A 303 -12.17 -3.16 12.00
CA ASP A 303 -10.86 -3.78 11.76
C ASP A 303 -9.79 -3.27 12.73
N LYS A 304 -9.74 -1.95 12.94
CA LYS A 304 -8.78 -1.32 13.86
C LYS A 304 -9.02 -1.78 15.30
N ARG A 305 -10.29 -1.83 15.72
CA ARG A 305 -10.69 -2.34 17.03
C ARG A 305 -10.31 -3.81 17.20
N ALA A 306 -10.63 -4.66 16.24
CA ALA A 306 -10.27 -6.08 16.29
C ALA A 306 -8.76 -6.28 16.39
N ARG A 307 -7.96 -5.51 15.64
CA ARG A 307 -6.50 -5.53 15.72
C ARG A 307 -5.99 -5.13 17.11
N ALA A 308 -6.50 -4.05 17.68
CA ALA A 308 -6.09 -3.58 19.01
C ALA A 308 -6.39 -4.62 20.10
N ILE A 309 -7.57 -5.23 20.04
CA ILE A 309 -7.99 -6.29 20.96
C ILE A 309 -7.12 -7.55 20.79
N GLY A 310 -6.82 -7.94 19.56
CA GLY A 310 -5.89 -9.04 19.26
C GLY A 310 -4.50 -8.77 19.81
N ALA A 311 -3.97 -7.56 19.66
CA ALA A 311 -2.66 -7.16 20.18
C ALA A 311 -2.62 -7.19 21.72
N LEU A 312 -3.66 -6.68 22.39
CA LEU A 312 -3.79 -6.78 23.85
C LEU A 312 -3.84 -8.24 24.32
N ALA A 313 -4.55 -9.10 23.61
CA ALA A 313 -4.65 -10.52 23.93
C ALA A 313 -3.34 -11.29 23.66
N ALA A 314 -2.60 -10.93 22.61
CA ALA A 314 -1.30 -11.52 22.29
C ALA A 314 -0.21 -11.14 23.30
N ASN A 315 -0.33 -9.98 23.95
CA ASN A 315 0.64 -9.52 24.94
C ASN A 315 0.49 -10.28 26.27
N PRO A 316 1.54 -11.02 26.72
CA PRO A 316 1.48 -11.82 27.95
C PRO A 316 1.45 -10.98 29.24
N ALA A 317 1.83 -9.70 29.19
CA ALA A 317 1.77 -8.79 30.32
C ALA A 317 0.35 -8.21 30.53
N THR A 318 -0.56 -8.40 29.57
CA THR A 318 -1.97 -7.98 29.71
C THR A 318 -2.71 -8.96 30.62
N PRO A 319 -3.29 -8.50 31.75
CA PRO A 319 -4.03 -9.39 32.64
C PRO A 319 -5.25 -10.01 31.97
N ARG A 320 -5.35 -11.34 32.03
CA ARG A 320 -6.49 -12.09 31.45
C ARG A 320 -7.83 -11.70 32.07
N SER A 321 -7.84 -11.32 33.34
CA SER A 321 -9.03 -10.81 34.04
C SER A 321 -9.62 -9.56 33.40
N ASP A 322 -8.76 -8.66 32.91
CA ASP A 322 -9.17 -7.41 32.29
C ASP A 322 -9.63 -7.62 30.85
N LEU A 323 -8.97 -8.54 30.12
CA LEU A 323 -9.47 -9.00 28.82
C LEU A 323 -10.83 -9.69 28.93
N ALA A 324 -11.05 -10.51 29.96
CA ALA A 324 -12.33 -11.19 30.18
C ALA A 324 -13.48 -10.20 30.42
N ARG A 325 -13.21 -9.04 31.03
CA ARG A 325 -14.19 -7.95 31.20
C ARG A 325 -14.61 -7.31 29.88
N LEU A 326 -13.76 -7.39 28.84
CA LEU A 326 -14.07 -6.87 27.49
C LEU A 326 -15.07 -7.76 26.76
N VAL A 327 -14.95 -9.07 26.91
CA VAL A 327 -15.66 -10.08 26.12
C VAL A 327 -17.15 -9.77 25.89
N PRO A 328 -17.95 -9.38 26.91
CA PRO A 328 -19.38 -9.10 26.69
C PRO A 328 -19.66 -7.95 25.71
N ALA A 329 -18.75 -6.98 25.61
CA ALA A 329 -18.86 -5.78 24.77
C ALA A 329 -18.20 -5.91 23.39
N LEU A 330 -17.56 -7.05 23.10
CA LEU A 330 -16.88 -7.29 21.83
C LEU A 330 -17.83 -7.88 20.78
N GLU A 331 -17.60 -7.48 19.54
CA GLU A 331 -18.26 -8.02 18.33
C GLU A 331 -17.53 -9.27 17.83
N GLU A 332 -18.16 -10.00 16.91
CA GLU A 332 -17.62 -11.27 16.39
C GLU A 332 -16.18 -11.13 15.88
N GLN A 333 -15.87 -10.08 15.11
CA GLN A 333 -14.53 -9.89 14.54
C GLN A 333 -13.44 -9.69 15.62
N ALA A 334 -13.72 -8.89 16.65
CA ALA A 334 -12.78 -8.66 17.75
C ALA A 334 -12.61 -9.91 18.63
N LEU A 335 -13.69 -10.68 18.84
CA LEU A 335 -13.63 -11.97 19.53
C LEU A 335 -12.80 -13.00 18.75
N LEU A 336 -12.95 -13.05 17.42
CA LEU A 336 -12.13 -13.89 16.56
C LEU A 336 -10.65 -13.50 16.57
N ALA A 337 -10.33 -12.21 16.68
CA ALA A 337 -8.95 -11.74 16.83
C ALA A 337 -8.34 -12.08 18.21
N MET A 338 -9.17 -12.13 19.26
CA MET A 338 -8.74 -12.50 20.62
C MET A 338 -8.51 -14.02 20.78
N LEU A 339 -9.32 -14.85 20.13
CA LEU A 339 -9.39 -16.29 20.34
C LEU A 339 -8.02 -17.03 20.18
N PRO A 340 -7.15 -16.73 19.21
CA PRO A 340 -5.85 -17.41 19.07
C PRO A 340 -4.90 -17.20 20.25
N HIS A 341 -5.14 -16.17 21.06
CA HIS A 341 -4.29 -15.76 22.17
C HIS A 341 -4.96 -15.92 23.54
N SER A 342 -6.18 -16.47 23.57
CA SER A 342 -6.93 -16.73 24.79
C SER A 342 -6.62 -18.11 25.37
N ASP A 343 -6.62 -18.21 26.69
CA ASP A 343 -6.41 -19.43 27.46
C ASP A 343 -7.41 -19.54 28.62
N GLY A 344 -7.71 -20.79 29.03
CA GLY A 344 -8.51 -21.10 30.22
C GLY A 344 -9.88 -20.41 30.26
N ASP A 345 -10.07 -19.58 31.29
CA ASP A 345 -11.34 -18.85 31.51
C ASP A 345 -11.61 -17.83 30.41
N LEU A 346 -10.58 -17.20 29.83
CA LEU A 346 -10.74 -16.23 28.75
C LEU A 346 -11.21 -16.92 27.46
N GLU A 347 -10.61 -18.06 27.12
CA GLU A 347 -11.02 -18.86 25.95
C GLU A 347 -12.48 -19.32 26.08
N THR A 348 -12.87 -19.75 27.28
CA THR A 348 -14.23 -20.17 27.60
C THR A 348 -15.22 -19.00 27.43
N ALA A 349 -14.88 -17.82 27.96
CA ALA A 349 -15.71 -16.63 27.83
C ALA A 349 -15.85 -16.18 26.37
N VAL A 350 -14.76 -16.15 25.60
CA VAL A 350 -14.75 -15.75 24.18
C VAL A 350 -15.61 -16.69 23.35
N ARG A 351 -15.45 -18.01 23.50
CA ARG A 351 -16.28 -19.00 22.79
C ARG A 351 -17.76 -18.89 23.17
N GLY A 352 -18.05 -18.77 24.47
CA GLY A 352 -19.42 -18.61 24.95
C GLY A 352 -20.10 -17.39 24.32
N ARG A 353 -19.39 -16.27 24.21
CA ARG A 353 -19.90 -15.06 23.57
C ARG A 353 -20.07 -15.19 22.06
N LEU A 354 -19.12 -15.82 21.37
CA LEU A 354 -19.26 -16.13 19.94
C LEU A 354 -20.51 -16.98 19.67
N ASP A 355 -20.77 -17.98 20.50
CA ASP A 355 -21.95 -18.84 20.37
C ASP A 355 -23.25 -18.11 20.69
N GLU A 356 -23.25 -17.16 21.63
CA GLU A 356 -24.39 -16.26 21.86
C GLU A 356 -24.67 -15.38 20.63
N ILE A 357 -23.64 -14.77 20.03
CA ILE A 357 -23.79 -13.94 18.83
C ILE A 357 -24.34 -14.80 17.68
N ARG A 358 -23.75 -15.97 17.44
CA ARG A 358 -24.21 -16.89 16.38
C ARG A 358 -25.64 -17.37 16.60
N ARG A 359 -26.02 -17.68 17.84
CA ARG A 359 -27.41 -18.03 18.18
C ARG A 359 -28.36 -16.85 17.98
N ALA A 360 -27.97 -15.63 18.36
CA ALA A 360 -28.76 -14.43 18.14
C ALA A 360 -28.95 -14.15 16.63
N VAL A 361 -27.91 -14.33 15.82
CA VAL A 361 -27.96 -14.22 14.35
C VAL A 361 -28.86 -15.32 13.76
N ALA A 362 -28.72 -16.57 14.21
CA ALA A 362 -29.57 -17.67 13.76
C ALA A 362 -31.05 -17.45 14.15
N ALA A 363 -31.32 -16.97 15.36
CA ALA A 363 -32.66 -16.69 15.86
C ALA A 363 -33.32 -15.46 15.22
N SER A 364 -32.53 -14.53 14.68
CA SER A 364 -33.01 -13.33 13.98
C SER A 364 -33.18 -13.50 12.47
N ARG A 365 -32.94 -14.71 11.93
CA ARG A 365 -33.25 -15.01 10.52
C ARG A 365 -34.76 -14.84 10.29
N PRO A 366 -35.17 -14.03 9.30
CA PRO A 366 -36.59 -13.85 9.01
C PRO A 366 -37.19 -15.17 8.54
N ILE A 367 -38.35 -15.54 9.07
CA ILE A 367 -39.14 -16.67 8.57
C ILE A 367 -39.54 -16.32 7.13
N LEU A 368 -38.99 -17.06 6.17
CA LEU A 368 -39.32 -16.88 4.76
C LEU A 368 -40.66 -17.58 4.48
N ILE A 369 -41.49 -16.96 3.66
CA ILE A 369 -42.78 -17.50 3.22
C ILE A 369 -42.56 -18.18 1.87
N GLU A 370 -42.67 -19.50 1.84
CA GLU A 370 -42.57 -20.27 0.60
C GLU A 370 -43.83 -20.10 -0.26
N VAL A 371 -43.67 -20.23 -1.57
CA VAL A 371 -44.80 -20.35 -2.50
C VAL A 371 -45.30 -21.81 -2.40
N PRO A 372 -46.62 -22.05 -2.30
CA PRO A 372 -47.16 -23.40 -2.19
C PRO A 372 -46.71 -24.29 -3.34
N SER A 373 -46.49 -25.57 -3.05
CA SER A 373 -46.09 -26.58 -4.05
C SER A 373 -47.24 -26.89 -5.03
N ASP A 374 -46.91 -27.43 -6.20
CA ASP A 374 -47.92 -27.79 -7.22
C ASP A 374 -48.94 -28.84 -6.73
N ASP A 375 -48.57 -29.67 -5.76
CA ASP A 375 -49.48 -30.65 -5.15
C ASP A 375 -50.46 -30.00 -4.15
N GLU A 376 -50.04 -28.93 -3.50
CA GLU A 376 -50.90 -28.12 -2.62
C GLU A 376 -51.82 -27.24 -3.45
N LEU A 377 -51.27 -26.57 -4.46
CA LEU A 377 -52.01 -25.74 -5.40
C LEU A 377 -53.08 -26.54 -6.15
N ALA A 378 -52.80 -27.79 -6.54
CA ALA A 378 -53.77 -28.66 -7.21
C ALA A 378 -55.02 -28.98 -6.37
N ARG A 379 -54.97 -28.80 -5.04
CA ARG A 379 -56.11 -28.98 -4.13
C ARG A 379 -56.92 -27.69 -3.95
N SER A 380 -56.42 -26.57 -4.46
CA SER A 380 -57.09 -25.27 -4.40
C SER A 380 -58.17 -25.15 -5.47
N ALA A 381 -59.25 -24.46 -5.13
CA ALA A 381 -60.33 -24.17 -6.10
C ALA A 381 -59.89 -23.20 -7.20
N ASN A 382 -58.88 -22.35 -6.92
CA ASN A 382 -58.25 -21.49 -7.92
C ASN A 382 -56.73 -21.35 -7.62
N PRO A 383 -55.91 -22.26 -8.19
CA PRO A 383 -54.46 -22.27 -7.99
C PRO A 383 -53.77 -20.97 -8.43
N GLU A 384 -54.27 -20.31 -9.47
CA GLU A 384 -53.67 -19.10 -10.03
C GLU A 384 -53.84 -17.89 -9.11
N ASP A 385 -55.03 -17.73 -8.53
CA ASP A 385 -55.30 -16.67 -7.55
C ASP A 385 -54.46 -16.85 -6.28
N GLU A 386 -54.19 -18.09 -5.90
CA GLU A 386 -53.33 -18.41 -4.77
C GLU A 386 -51.89 -17.99 -5.04
N LEU A 387 -51.34 -18.32 -6.21
CA LEU A 387 -50.02 -17.83 -6.64
C LEU A 387 -49.95 -16.29 -6.71
N ARG A 388 -50.99 -15.63 -7.25
CA ARG A 388 -51.05 -14.15 -7.34
C ARG A 388 -50.91 -13.48 -5.96
N ARG A 389 -51.42 -14.10 -4.88
CA ARG A 389 -51.29 -13.55 -3.51
C ARG A 389 -49.84 -13.48 -3.04
N HIS A 390 -48.94 -14.30 -3.58
CA HIS A 390 -47.52 -14.29 -3.20
C HIS A 390 -46.71 -13.18 -3.87
N LEU A 391 -47.23 -12.54 -4.93
CA LEU A 391 -46.57 -11.42 -5.61
C LEU A 391 -46.25 -10.24 -4.68
N LYS A 392 -47.00 -10.07 -3.59
CA LYS A 392 -46.71 -9.05 -2.56
C LYS A 392 -45.33 -9.21 -1.93
N HIS A 393 -44.79 -10.44 -1.90
CA HIS A 393 -43.49 -10.76 -1.33
C HIS A 393 -42.32 -10.40 -2.25
N LEU A 394 -42.57 -10.02 -3.51
CA LEU A 394 -41.53 -9.51 -4.40
C LEU A 394 -41.00 -8.11 -3.99
N LYS A 395 -41.75 -7.40 -3.13
CA LYS A 395 -41.32 -6.12 -2.52
C LYS A 395 -40.57 -6.31 -1.20
N ALA A 396 -40.37 -7.54 -0.74
CA ALA A 396 -39.66 -7.84 0.50
C ALA A 396 -38.13 -7.75 0.34
N ARG A 397 -37.39 -8.12 1.38
CA ARG A 397 -35.91 -8.24 1.34
C ARG A 397 -35.48 -9.24 0.26
N ALA A 398 -34.24 -9.11 -0.22
CA ALA A 398 -33.72 -9.86 -1.35
C ALA A 398 -33.98 -11.37 -1.25
N GLU A 399 -33.64 -12.00 -0.12
CA GLU A 399 -33.84 -13.44 0.10
C GLU A 399 -35.30 -13.90 -0.07
N GLN A 400 -36.26 -13.17 0.51
CA GLN A 400 -37.69 -13.48 0.35
C GLN A 400 -38.14 -13.26 -1.10
N ARG A 401 -37.67 -12.20 -1.76
CA ARG A 401 -38.02 -11.90 -3.14
C ARG A 401 -37.51 -13.00 -4.07
N ASP A 402 -36.28 -13.45 -3.86
CA ASP A 402 -35.63 -14.47 -4.68
C ASP A 402 -36.35 -15.82 -4.49
N LEU A 403 -36.61 -16.23 -3.24
CA LEU A 403 -37.42 -17.41 -2.93
C LEU A 403 -38.83 -17.34 -3.57
N THR A 404 -39.48 -16.19 -3.50
CA THR A 404 -40.81 -15.99 -4.08
C THR A 404 -40.76 -16.08 -5.61
N CYS A 405 -39.73 -15.49 -6.23
CA CYS A 405 -39.55 -15.51 -7.67
C CYS A 405 -39.32 -16.95 -8.17
N ASP A 406 -38.51 -17.72 -7.45
CA ASP A 406 -38.18 -19.09 -7.81
C ASP A 406 -39.40 -20.01 -7.65
N GLY A 407 -40.14 -19.86 -6.56
CA GLY A 407 -41.38 -20.59 -6.34
C GLY A 407 -42.46 -20.27 -7.39
N LEU A 408 -42.60 -19.01 -7.80
CA LEU A 408 -43.52 -18.62 -8.87
C LEU A 408 -43.06 -19.15 -10.24
N LEU A 409 -41.78 -19.09 -10.57
CA LEU A 409 -41.28 -19.63 -11.84
C LEU A 409 -41.32 -21.17 -11.88
N GLY A 410 -41.21 -21.82 -10.73
CA GLY A 410 -41.26 -23.27 -10.59
C GLY A 410 -42.65 -23.90 -10.68
N SER A 411 -43.73 -23.14 -10.48
CA SER A 411 -45.08 -23.70 -10.49
C SER A 411 -45.66 -23.89 -11.90
N ARG A 412 -46.31 -25.03 -12.14
CA ARG A 412 -47.05 -25.28 -13.39
C ARG A 412 -48.31 -24.44 -13.57
N PHE A 413 -48.82 -23.83 -12.49
CA PHE A 413 -50.01 -22.98 -12.51
C PHE A 413 -49.67 -21.51 -12.77
N THR A 414 -48.41 -21.20 -13.07
CA THR A 414 -47.97 -19.84 -13.37
C THR A 414 -48.50 -19.37 -14.71
N THR A 415 -49.13 -18.20 -14.70
CA THR A 415 -49.76 -17.60 -15.88
C THR A 415 -48.94 -16.47 -16.47
N ALA A 416 -49.27 -16.11 -17.72
CA ALA A 416 -48.68 -14.96 -18.41
C ALA A 416 -48.73 -13.66 -17.59
N ASP A 417 -49.83 -13.41 -16.88
CA ASP A 417 -49.98 -12.23 -16.03
C ASP A 417 -49.02 -12.23 -14.84
N ILE A 418 -48.76 -13.41 -14.25
CA ILE A 418 -47.79 -13.57 -13.17
C ILE A 418 -46.39 -13.31 -13.70
N LEU A 419 -46.01 -13.90 -14.84
CA LEU A 419 -44.70 -13.71 -15.48
C LEU A 419 -44.42 -12.23 -15.77
N ARG A 420 -45.41 -11.50 -16.29
CA ARG A 420 -45.33 -10.05 -16.56
C ARG A 420 -44.93 -9.22 -15.33
N MET A 421 -45.25 -9.69 -14.12
CA MET A 421 -44.96 -9.00 -12.87
C MET A 421 -43.59 -9.34 -12.25
N LEU A 422 -42.90 -10.37 -12.75
CA LEU A 422 -41.60 -10.82 -12.27
C LEU A 422 -40.42 -10.05 -12.89
N PRO A 423 -39.21 -10.12 -12.29
CA PRO A 423 -38.00 -9.55 -12.88
C PRO A 423 -37.64 -10.21 -14.21
N ALA A 424 -37.42 -9.41 -15.27
CA ALA A 424 -37.21 -9.88 -16.64
C ALA A 424 -36.05 -10.89 -16.76
N HIS A 425 -34.90 -10.60 -16.11
CA HIS A 425 -33.75 -11.50 -16.13
C HIS A 425 -34.07 -12.91 -15.60
N ARG A 426 -34.85 -13.03 -14.53
CA ARG A 426 -35.24 -14.35 -13.97
C ARG A 426 -36.23 -15.08 -14.86
N VAL A 427 -37.16 -14.35 -15.48
CA VAL A 427 -38.16 -14.95 -16.39
C VAL A 427 -37.50 -15.49 -17.65
N LEU A 428 -36.58 -14.73 -18.25
CA LEU A 428 -35.88 -15.12 -19.48
C LEU A 428 -34.93 -16.31 -19.26
N GLU A 429 -34.39 -16.47 -18.05
CA GLU A 429 -33.57 -17.62 -17.65
C GLU A 429 -34.39 -18.86 -17.23
N SER A 430 -35.73 -18.75 -17.16
CA SER A 430 -36.57 -19.82 -16.64
C SER A 430 -36.85 -20.92 -17.68
N GLU A 431 -36.24 -22.09 -17.47
CA GLU A 431 -36.49 -23.27 -18.31
C GLU A 431 -37.93 -23.79 -18.15
N ASN A 432 -38.47 -23.75 -16.93
CA ASN A 432 -39.81 -24.26 -16.60
C ASN A 432 -40.94 -23.51 -17.32
N GLN A 433 -40.72 -22.22 -17.64
CA GLN A 433 -41.72 -21.35 -18.25
C GLN A 433 -41.38 -21.00 -19.70
N ALA A 434 -40.38 -21.65 -20.30
CA ALA A 434 -39.84 -21.30 -21.61
C ALA A 434 -40.91 -21.21 -22.72
N SER A 435 -41.91 -22.11 -22.72
CA SER A 435 -43.00 -22.08 -23.70
C SER A 435 -43.91 -20.86 -23.55
N LEU A 436 -44.26 -20.48 -22.32
CA LEU A 436 -45.06 -19.29 -22.01
C LEU A 436 -44.29 -18.00 -22.31
N VAL A 437 -43.00 -17.97 -21.96
CA VAL A 437 -42.10 -16.84 -22.24
C VAL A 437 -41.95 -16.64 -23.75
N ALA A 438 -41.71 -17.70 -24.51
CA ALA A 438 -41.62 -17.64 -25.96
C ALA A 438 -42.92 -17.15 -26.60
N GLY A 439 -44.08 -17.59 -26.11
CA GLY A 439 -45.38 -17.09 -26.55
C GLY A 439 -45.53 -15.58 -26.34
N LEU A 440 -45.13 -15.06 -25.17
CA LEU A 440 -45.21 -13.63 -24.86
C LEU A 440 -44.24 -12.77 -25.68
N ILE A 441 -43.05 -13.29 -25.98
CA ILE A 441 -42.09 -12.62 -26.89
C ILE A 441 -42.65 -12.61 -28.31
N ALA A 442 -43.22 -13.72 -28.78
CA ALA A 442 -43.84 -13.80 -30.10
C ALA A 442 -45.04 -12.84 -30.23
N GLU A 443 -45.85 -12.69 -29.19
CA GLU A 443 -46.91 -11.67 -29.13
C GLU A 443 -46.36 -10.24 -29.23
N ALA A 444 -45.26 -9.93 -28.53
CA ALA A 444 -44.65 -8.60 -28.53
C ALA A 444 -43.97 -8.25 -29.86
N CYS A 445 -43.25 -9.19 -30.46
CA CYS A 445 -42.62 -9.03 -31.77
C CYS A 445 -43.65 -9.05 -32.90
N GLY A 446 -44.73 -9.81 -32.75
CA GLY A 446 -45.75 -9.99 -33.78
C GLY A 446 -45.15 -10.51 -35.10
N GLY A 447 -45.69 -10.01 -36.21
CA GLY A 447 -45.18 -10.30 -37.57
C GLY A 447 -44.09 -9.36 -38.06
N ASP A 448 -43.50 -8.51 -37.20
CA ASP A 448 -42.53 -7.48 -37.60
C ASP A 448 -41.10 -8.05 -37.66
N PRO A 449 -40.46 -8.15 -38.84
CA PRO A 449 -39.12 -8.71 -38.99
C PRO A 449 -38.04 -7.91 -38.24
N ASN A 450 -38.22 -6.61 -38.05
CA ASN A 450 -37.21 -5.75 -37.43
C ASN A 450 -37.12 -6.00 -35.91
N ARG A 451 -38.26 -6.25 -35.26
CA ARG A 451 -38.33 -6.62 -33.83
C ARG A 451 -37.67 -7.97 -33.56
N TRP A 452 -37.87 -8.94 -34.45
CA TRP A 452 -37.19 -10.24 -34.38
C TRP A 452 -35.67 -10.09 -34.57
N ALA A 453 -35.22 -9.18 -35.43
CA ALA A 453 -33.81 -8.90 -35.64
C ALA A 453 -33.14 -8.16 -34.46
N ALA A 454 -33.88 -7.35 -33.72
CA ALA A 454 -33.40 -6.62 -32.54
C ALA A 454 -33.30 -7.48 -31.26
N LEU A 455 -34.05 -8.60 -31.20
CA LEU A 455 -34.16 -9.45 -30.02
C LEU A 455 -32.80 -9.94 -29.45
N PRO A 456 -31.82 -10.42 -30.23
CA PRO A 456 -30.53 -10.85 -29.69
C PRO A 456 -29.76 -9.73 -28.96
N GLY A 457 -29.84 -8.50 -29.46
CA GLY A 457 -29.19 -7.33 -28.85
C GLY A 457 -29.88 -6.81 -27.59
N GLN A 458 -31.13 -7.21 -27.34
CA GLN A 458 -31.85 -6.91 -26.09
C GLN A 458 -31.72 -8.02 -25.02
N LEU A 459 -31.21 -9.19 -25.42
CA LEU A 459 -30.92 -10.31 -24.53
C LEU A 459 -29.47 -10.29 -24.04
N ASP A 460 -28.56 -9.62 -24.77
CA ASP A 460 -27.16 -9.47 -24.41
C ASP A 460 -26.71 -7.99 -24.42
N PRO A 461 -26.45 -7.36 -23.25
CA PRO A 461 -26.42 -7.96 -21.91
C PRO A 461 -27.82 -8.23 -21.32
N PRO A 462 -27.94 -9.16 -20.35
CA PRO A 462 -29.21 -9.50 -19.73
C PRO A 462 -29.88 -8.28 -19.08
N PRO A 463 -31.23 -8.23 -19.04
CA PRO A 463 -31.95 -7.10 -18.48
C PRO A 463 -31.52 -6.80 -17.04
N ARG A 464 -31.48 -5.52 -16.68
CA ARG A 464 -31.13 -5.10 -15.31
C ARG A 464 -32.06 -5.77 -14.29
N LYS A 465 -31.50 -6.12 -13.11
CA LYS A 465 -32.22 -6.82 -12.02
C LYS A 465 -33.53 -6.16 -11.56
N SER A 466 -33.70 -4.86 -11.82
CA SER A 466 -34.88 -4.07 -11.44
C SER A 466 -35.99 -3.99 -12.50
N VAL A 467 -35.73 -4.42 -13.74
CA VAL A 467 -36.70 -4.32 -14.84
C VAL A 467 -37.69 -5.48 -14.75
N LYS A 468 -39.00 -5.17 -14.78
CA LYS A 468 -40.07 -6.18 -14.84
C LYS A 468 -40.19 -6.72 -16.26
N PHE A 469 -40.61 -7.98 -16.39
CA PHE A 469 -40.78 -8.64 -17.68
C PHE A 469 -41.77 -7.90 -18.58
N ASP A 470 -42.89 -7.39 -18.05
CA ASP A 470 -43.83 -6.56 -18.81
C ASP A 470 -43.20 -5.27 -19.36
N THR A 471 -42.35 -4.61 -18.57
CA THR A 471 -41.65 -3.41 -19.02
C THR A 471 -40.66 -3.74 -20.13
N TRP A 472 -39.94 -4.85 -20.00
CA TRP A 472 -39.01 -5.32 -21.02
C TRP A 472 -39.73 -5.71 -22.33
N LEU A 473 -40.86 -6.42 -22.25
CA LEU A 473 -41.69 -6.75 -23.42
C LEU A 473 -42.20 -5.49 -24.14
N ARG A 474 -42.58 -4.44 -23.39
CA ARG A 474 -42.99 -3.17 -23.98
C ARG A 474 -41.84 -2.41 -24.65
N GLN A 475 -40.62 -2.49 -24.10
CA GLN A 475 -39.42 -1.93 -24.73
C GLN A 475 -39.10 -2.66 -26.04
N LEU A 476 -39.16 -4.00 -26.03
CA LEU A 476 -39.01 -4.82 -27.23
C LEU A 476 -40.03 -4.47 -28.33
N ALA A 477 -41.26 -4.11 -27.95
CA ALA A 477 -42.30 -3.71 -28.88
C ALA A 477 -42.18 -2.25 -29.40
N GLN A 478 -41.34 -1.41 -28.76
CA GLN A 478 -41.17 0.02 -29.08
C GLN A 478 -39.85 0.32 -29.80
N ASP A 479 -38.79 -0.44 -29.51
CA ASP A 479 -37.42 -0.19 -29.98
C ASP A 479 -37.05 -1.01 -31.24
N GLY A 480 -38.01 -1.70 -31.86
CA GLY A 480 -37.80 -2.56 -33.04
C GLY A 480 -38.77 -2.31 -34.18
#